data_AF-A0A6G8C575-F1
#
_entry.id   AF-A0A6G8C575-F1
#
_cell.length_a   1.000
_cell.length_b   1.000
_cell.length_c   1.000
_cell.angle_alpha   90.00
_cell.angle_beta   90.00
_cell.angle_gamma   90.00
#
_symmetry.space_group_name_H-M   'P 1'
#
loop_
_entity.id
_entity.type
_entity.pdbx_description
1 polymer ?
#
loop_
_entity_poly.entity_id
_entity_poly.type
_entity_poly.pdbx_seq_one_letter_code
_entity_poly.pdbx_strand_id
1 'polypeptide(L)' 'MKLYTSDESELMEVSSLKTDSNGLIVSGTIMGAMPVEAILKPAELRKAFKLMSVGMIFSVLSMLFRK' A
#
# COMPACT_ATOMS: atom_id res chain seq x y z
N MET A 1 -3.30 5.23 -7.93
CA MET A 1 -1.96 4.59 -8.04
C MET A 1 -2.15 3.11 -8.33
N LYS A 2 -1.36 2.51 -9.21
CA LYS A 2 -1.49 1.09 -9.58
C LYS A 2 -0.49 0.25 -8.79
N LEU A 3 -0.95 -0.83 -8.18
CA LEU A 3 -0.11 -1.90 -7.67
C LEU A 3 -0.02 -2.99 -8.73
N TYR A 4 1.20 -3.42 -9.00
CA TYR A 4 1.50 -4.50 -9.92
C TYR A 4 1.78 -5.79 -9.13
N THR A 5 1.44 -6.93 -9.72
CA THR A 5 1.87 -8.25 -9.24
C THR A 5 3.37 -8.44 -9.54
N SER A 6 3.96 -9.50 -9.00
CA SER A 6 5.32 -9.92 -9.37
C SER A 6 5.48 -10.26 -10.86
N ASP A 7 4.36 -10.51 -11.56
CA ASP A 7 4.30 -10.80 -13.00
C ASP A 7 4.01 -9.54 -13.84
N GLU A 8 4.20 -8.35 -13.26
CA GLU A 8 3.93 -7.03 -13.88
C GLU A 8 2.47 -6.79 -14.31
N SER A 9 1.54 -7.66 -13.96
CA SER A 9 0.11 -7.47 -14.20
C SER A 9 -0.52 -6.51 -13.20
N GLU A 10 -1.56 -5.78 -13.60
CA GLU A 10 -2.26 -4.82 -12.74
C GLU A 10 -3.06 -5.55 -11.65
N LEU A 11 -2.62 -5.46 -10.39
CA LEU A 11 -3.26 -6.13 -9.24
C LEU A 11 -4.38 -5.27 -8.65
N MET A 12 -4.05 -4.02 -8.34
CA MET A 12 -4.99 -3.10 -7.68
C MET A 12 -4.79 -1.67 -8.14
N GLU A 13 -5.88 -1.02 -8.53
CA GLU A 13 -5.93 0.41 -8.74
C GLU A 13 -6.45 1.10 -7.48
N VAL A 14 -5.57 1.79 -6.76
CA VAL A 14 -5.97 2.57 -5.58
C VAL A 14 -6.57 3.88 -6.06
N SER A 15 -7.86 4.05 -5.75
CA SER A 15 -8.68 5.21 -6.11
C SER A 15 -8.69 6.27 -5.01
N SER A 16 -8.68 5.88 -3.73
CA SER A 16 -8.65 6.84 -2.63
C SER A 16 -7.95 6.31 -1.37
N LEU A 17 -7.26 7.21 -0.67
CA LEU A 17 -6.67 6.98 0.64
C LEU A 17 -7.35 7.93 1.62
N LYS A 18 -7.95 7.39 2.69
CA LYS A 18 -8.56 8.16 3.77
C LYS A 18 -7.96 7.76 5.11
N THR A 19 -7.73 8.74 5.97
CA THR A 19 -7.27 8.49 7.33
C THR A 19 -8.49 8.49 8.24
N ASP A 20 -8.67 7.41 9.00
CA ASP A 20 -9.67 7.30 10.04
C ASP A 20 -8.99 7.17 11.41
N SER A 21 -9.74 7.49 12.47
CA SER A 21 -9.37 7.31 13.87
C SER A 21 -8.82 5.91 14.19
N ASN A 22 -9.25 4.89 13.45
CA ASN A 22 -8.88 3.50 13.68
C ASN A 22 -7.87 2.93 12.65
N GLY A 23 -7.40 3.72 11.68
CA GLY A 23 -6.44 3.27 10.68
C GLY A 23 -6.43 4.05 9.36
N LEU A 24 -5.71 3.51 8.38
CA LEU A 24 -5.68 4.02 7.01
C LEU A 24 -6.64 3.19 6.14
N ILE A 25 -7.64 3.84 5.58
CA ILE A 25 -8.59 3.25 4.64
C ILE A 25 -8.03 3.43 3.23
N VAL A 26 -7.82 2.32 2.54
CA VAL A 26 -7.37 2.28 1.15
C VAL A 26 -8.51 1.71 0.31
N SER A 27 -9.16 2.55 -0.47
CA SER A 27 -10.21 2.12 -1.40
C SER A 27 -9.60 2.01 -2.80
N GLY A 28 -9.84 0.88 -3.44
CA GLY A 28 -9.39 0.66 -4.81
C GLY A 28 -10.17 -0.43 -5.51
N THR A 29 -9.82 -0.65 -6.77
CA THR A 29 -10.41 -1.66 -7.62
C THR A 29 -9.39 -2.78 -7.81
N ILE A 30 -9.72 -3.99 -7.37
CA ILE A 30 -8.90 -5.17 -7.61
C ILE A 30 -9.35 -5.78 -8.93
N MET A 31 -8.41 -6.05 -9.84
CA MET A 31 -8.67 -6.66 -11.16
C MET A 31 -9.77 -5.96 -12.00
N GLY A 32 -9.83 -4.62 -11.96
CA GLY A 32 -10.64 -3.81 -12.89
C GLY A 32 -12.15 -3.75 -12.65
N ALA A 33 -12.73 -4.54 -11.73
CA ALA A 33 -14.18 -4.54 -11.53
C ALA A 33 -14.67 -4.67 -10.07
N MET A 34 -13.84 -5.09 -9.11
CA MET A 34 -14.30 -5.30 -7.73
C MET A 34 -13.81 -4.19 -6.81
N PRO A 35 -14.69 -3.29 -6.32
CA PRO A 35 -14.31 -2.29 -5.34
C PRO A 35 -14.03 -2.97 -4.00
N VAL A 36 -12.83 -2.78 -3.49
CA VAL A 36 -12.40 -3.32 -2.20
C VAL A 36 -11.90 -2.16 -1.36
N GLU A 37 -12.38 -2.12 -0.12
CA GLU A 37 -11.94 -1.19 0.91
C GLU A 37 -11.09 -1.95 1.91
N ALA A 38 -9.78 -1.68 1.90
CA ALA A 38 -8.84 -2.26 2.82
C ALA A 38 -8.60 -1.30 4.00
N ILE A 39 -8.82 -1.77 5.23
CA ILE A 39 -8.56 -0.99 6.44
C ILE A 39 -7.26 -1.46 7.05
N LEU A 40 -6.24 -0.61 6.99
CA LEU A 40 -4.94 -0.84 7.60
C LEU A 40 -4.92 -0.29 9.03
N LYS A 41 -5.01 -1.18 10.01
CA LYS A 41 -5.00 -0.81 11.44
C LYS A 41 -3.59 -0.41 11.90
N PRO A 42 -3.46 0.46 12.92
CA PRO A 42 -2.17 0.85 13.50
C PRO A 42 -1.31 -0.33 14.00
N ALA A 43 -1.93 -1.40 14.47
CA ALA A 43 -1.21 -2.61 14.88
C ALA A 43 -0.53 -3.32 13.70
N GLU A 44 -1.23 -3.43 12.57
CA GLU A 44 -0.68 -4.04 11.35
C GLU A 44 0.37 -3.13 10.69
N LEU A 45 0.19 -1.80 10.77
CA LEU A 45 1.23 -0.84 10.40
C LEU A 45 2.53 -1.08 11.18
N ARG A 46 2.46 -1.22 12.51
CA ARG A 46 3.66 -1.48 13.33
C ARG A 46 4.33 -2.80 12.97
N LYS A 47 3.55 -3.85 12.66
CA LYS A 47 4.09 -5.13 12.19
C LYS A 47 4.80 -4.96 10.84
N ALA A 48 4.20 -4.23 9.90
CA ALA A 48 4.81 -3.92 8.62
C ALA A 48 6.14 -3.15 8.81
N PHE A 49 6.15 -2.14 9.68
CA PHE A 49 7.39 -1.42 10.05
C PHE A 49 8.45 -2.32 10.68
N LYS A 50 8.05 -3.33 11.46
CA LYS A 50 8.98 -4.31 12.04
C LYS A 50 9.53 -5.30 11.00
N LEU A 51 8.76 -5.59 9.95
CA LEU A 51 9.19 -6.43 8.82
C LEU A 51 10.15 -5.66 7.89
N MET A 52 10.05 -4.34 7.82
CA MET A 52 10.99 -3.51 7.09
C MET A 52 12.32 -3.40 7.85
N SER A 53 13.40 -3.88 7.23
CA SER A 53 14.75 -3.61 7.74
C SER A 53 15.13 -2.14 7.52
N VAL A 54 16.06 -1.61 8.33
CA VAL A 54 16.54 -0.22 8.21
C VAL A 54 17.03 0.07 6.78
N GLY A 55 17.71 -0.89 6.14
CA GLY A 55 18.13 -0.76 4.73
C GLY A 55 16.96 -0.67 3.75
N MET A 56 15.89 -1.44 3.96
CA MET A 56 14.68 -1.38 3.12
C MET A 56 13.96 -0.04 3.27
N ILE A 57 13.94 0.56 4.46
CA ILE A 57 13.40 1.91 4.67
C ILE A 57 14.15 2.94 3.82
N PHE A 58 15.49 2.89 3.79
CA PHE A 58 16.27 3.77 2.92
C PHE A 58 16.02 3.50 1.43
N SER A 59 15.87 2.24 1.03
CA SER A 59 15.54 1.90 -0.35
C SER A 59 14.17 2.45 -0.77
N VAL A 60 13.13 2.26 0.05
CA VAL A 60 11.78 2.80 -0.19
C VAL A 60 11.80 4.33 -0.22
N LEU A 61 12.52 4.96 0.71
CA LEU A 61 12.67 6.41 0.71
C LEU A 61 13.39 6.90 -0.55
N SER A 62 14.43 6.19 -1.00
CA SER A 62 15.15 6.52 -2.24
C SER A 62 14.31 6.31 -3.50
N MET A 63 13.38 5.33 -3.48
CA MET A 63 12.44 5.10 -4.58
C MET A 63 11.48 6.28 -4.78
N LEU A 64 11.13 7.01 -3.72
CA LEU A 64 10.34 8.24 -3.85
C LEU A 64 11.07 9.34 -4.64
N PHE A 65 12.40 9.31 -4.68
CA PHE A 65 13.24 10.28 -5.40
C PHE A 65 13.81 9.74 -6.72
N ARG A 66 13.65 8.45 -7.02
CA ARG A 66 14.05 7.85 -8.29
C ARG A 66 12.88 7.97 -9.28
N LYS A 67 13.16 8.57 -10.44
CA LYS A 67 12.21 8.73 -11.55
C LYS A 67 11.94 7.40 -12.24
#